data_AF-A0A9X1RZF5-F1
#
_entry.id   AF-A0A9X1RZF5-F1
#
_cell.length_a   1.000
_cell.length_b   1.000
_cell.length_c   1.000
_cell.angle_alpha   90.00
_cell.angle_beta   90.00
_cell.angle_gamma   90.00
#
_symmetry.space_group_name_H-M   'P 1'
#
loop_
_entity.id
_entity.type
_entity.pdbx_description
1 polymer ?
#
loop_
_entity_poly.entity_id
_entity_poly.type
_entity_poly.pdbx_seq_one_letter_code
_entity_poly.pdbx_strand_id
1 'polypeptide(L)'
;MDRVIDIENERHELNEWVLKSIELFENTPYLDNLLEVYPLESAIPVHLEPRLKRRIISAHQGRRTTELIEILQGEVKFPYDEPLAFMIKQVLYCLEKNPKQIQRIANTLYAMEAEELIIHLESAPKLNTQMGPMFTTWLRKNFNLLNSKDFEESSAGIFILSSSETEGKDFVNNKLSQNLRKRPDLVAKVNNTYIIGEAKWIGRSGGNQNHQVRDVLDFCKEQRGAVIRIGIIDGFPWAIRKLNNSIINDKANVLVQESPYDIVSSLLLNDYLKSFL
;
A
#
# COMPACT_ATOMS: atom_id res chain seq x y z
N MET A 1 -21.83 -1.17 -8.63
CA MET A 1 -22.57 -0.73 -7.44
C MET A 1 -23.27 0.52 -7.88
N ASP A 2 -24.57 0.64 -7.63
CA ASP A 2 -25.29 1.81 -8.08
C ASP A 2 -24.97 2.99 -7.17
N ARG A 3 -24.81 4.16 -7.79
CA ARG A 3 -24.60 5.43 -7.11
C ARG A 3 -25.89 5.90 -6.50
N VAL A 4 -25.79 6.54 -5.33
CA VAL A 4 -26.95 7.22 -4.73
C VAL A 4 -26.95 8.70 -5.08
N ILE A 5 -25.77 9.28 -5.33
CA ILE A 5 -25.60 10.70 -5.68
C ILE A 5 -25.35 10.81 -7.19
N ASP A 6 -26.05 11.74 -7.85
CA ASP A 6 -25.72 12.11 -9.22
C ASP A 6 -24.37 12.86 -9.24
N ILE A 7 -23.29 12.12 -9.51
CA ILE A 7 -21.93 12.68 -9.49
C ILE A 7 -21.67 13.71 -10.61
N GLU A 8 -22.59 13.90 -11.55
CA GLU A 8 -22.49 14.95 -12.57
C GLU A 8 -23.21 16.23 -12.12
N ASN A 9 -24.40 16.10 -11.51
CA ASN A 9 -25.28 17.24 -11.25
C ASN A 9 -25.41 17.61 -9.76
N GLU A 10 -25.15 16.68 -8.84
CA GLU A 10 -25.38 16.81 -7.40
C GLU A 10 -24.08 16.70 -6.58
N ARG A 11 -22.96 17.12 -7.17
CA ARG A 11 -21.62 17.09 -6.54
C ARG A 11 -21.52 17.80 -5.19
N HIS A 12 -22.42 18.74 -4.91
CA HIS A 12 -22.50 19.47 -3.65
C HIS A 12 -22.94 18.59 -2.47
N GLU A 13 -23.52 17.41 -2.73
CA GLU A 13 -23.86 16.42 -1.69
C GLU A 13 -22.64 15.59 -1.22
N LEU A 14 -21.53 15.63 -1.96
CA LEU A 14 -20.31 14.91 -1.61
C LEU A 14 -19.60 15.59 -0.42
N ASN A 15 -18.85 14.79 0.35
CA ASN A 15 -17.92 15.34 1.33
C ASN A 15 -16.95 16.34 0.64
N GLU A 16 -16.63 17.45 1.31
CA GLU A 16 -15.81 18.54 0.74
C GLU A 16 -14.45 18.06 0.22
N TRP A 17 -13.75 17.21 0.98
CA TRP A 17 -12.42 16.72 0.62
C TRP A 17 -12.45 15.66 -0.46
N VAL A 18 -13.54 14.89 -0.50
CA VAL A 18 -13.82 13.97 -1.60
C VAL A 18 -14.06 14.74 -2.89
N LEU A 19 -14.88 15.78 -2.86
CA LEU A 19 -15.13 16.66 -4.00
C LEU A 19 -13.83 17.32 -4.50
N LYS A 20 -13.05 17.91 -3.59
CA LYS A 20 -11.74 18.50 -3.94
C LYS A 20 -10.79 17.48 -4.58
N SER A 21 -10.79 16.24 -4.10
CA SER A 21 -9.94 15.17 -4.66
C SER A 21 -10.41 14.71 -6.04
N ILE A 22 -11.73 14.66 -6.28
CA ILE A 22 -12.31 14.45 -7.60
C ILE A 22 -11.91 15.59 -8.56
N GLU A 23 -12.07 16.84 -8.13
CA GLU A 23 -11.74 18.00 -8.95
C GLU A 23 -10.25 18.07 -9.26
N LEU A 24 -9.39 17.67 -8.30
CA LEU A 24 -7.96 17.53 -8.55
C LEU A 24 -7.68 16.50 -9.66
N PHE A 25 -8.36 15.35 -9.64
CA PHE A 25 -8.22 14.32 -10.66
C PHE A 25 -8.66 14.81 -12.05
N GLU A 26 -9.78 15.52 -12.13
CA GLU A 26 -10.36 15.97 -13.41
C GLU A 26 -9.64 17.18 -14.01
N ASN A 27 -9.18 18.12 -13.18
CA ASN A 27 -8.73 19.43 -13.63
C ASN A 27 -7.21 19.59 -13.67
N THR A 28 -6.44 18.57 -13.25
CA THR A 28 -4.97 18.63 -13.24
C THR A 28 -4.36 17.39 -13.89
N PRO A 29 -3.05 17.43 -14.23
CA PRO A 29 -2.25 16.24 -14.54
C PRO A 29 -2.06 15.34 -13.31
N TYR A 30 -3.14 14.86 -12.70
CA TYR A 30 -3.14 14.20 -11.40
C TYR A 30 -2.15 13.02 -11.30
N LEU A 31 -2.08 12.17 -12.32
CA LEU A 31 -1.15 11.03 -12.33
C LEU A 31 0.32 11.48 -12.42
N ASP A 32 0.61 12.58 -13.12
CA ASP A 32 1.96 13.15 -13.18
C ASP A 32 2.32 13.79 -11.84
N ASN A 33 1.39 14.54 -11.24
CA ASN A 33 1.57 15.15 -9.93
C ASN A 33 1.81 14.10 -8.84
N LEU A 34 1.18 12.93 -8.93
CA LEU A 34 1.40 11.82 -8.01
C LEU A 34 2.83 11.29 -8.02
N LEU A 35 3.64 11.56 -9.06
CA LEU A 35 5.06 11.20 -9.05
C LEU A 35 5.85 11.89 -7.93
N GLU A 36 5.34 12.99 -7.38
CA GLU A 36 5.93 13.62 -6.19
C GLU A 36 5.82 12.73 -4.95
N VAL A 37 4.73 11.97 -4.83
CA VAL A 37 4.43 11.09 -3.70
C VAL A 37 4.94 9.68 -3.95
N TYR A 38 4.74 9.21 -5.17
CA TYR A 38 5.11 7.87 -5.63
C TYR A 38 6.03 8.02 -6.84
N PRO A 39 7.33 8.27 -6.63
CA PRO A 39 8.30 8.29 -7.71
C PRO A 39 8.43 6.86 -8.24
N LEU A 40 7.63 6.51 -9.25
CA LEU A 40 7.56 5.18 -9.87
C LEU A 40 8.80 4.93 -10.73
N GLU A 41 9.99 5.06 -10.13
CA GLU A 41 11.27 4.81 -10.79
C GLU A 41 11.31 3.37 -11.34
N SER A 42 12.03 3.20 -12.44
CA SER A 42 12.28 1.89 -13.04
C SER A 42 12.82 0.95 -11.99
N ALA A 43 12.03 -0.08 -11.69
CA ALA A 43 12.27 -0.96 -10.58
C ALA A 43 13.62 -1.69 -10.77
N ILE A 44 14.61 -1.39 -9.92
CA ILE A 44 15.96 -1.94 -10.07
C ILE A 44 15.96 -3.40 -9.60
N PRO A 45 16.38 -4.36 -10.44
CA PRO A 45 16.56 -5.75 -10.03
C PRO A 45 17.53 -5.85 -8.84
N VAL A 46 17.20 -6.69 -7.87
CA VAL A 46 18.12 -7.00 -6.77
C VAL A 46 18.96 -8.19 -7.20
N HIS A 47 20.22 -7.96 -7.55
CA HIS A 47 21.09 -9.03 -7.99
C HIS A 47 21.41 -10.01 -6.86
N LEU A 48 21.27 -11.31 -7.15
CA LEU A 48 21.70 -12.37 -6.25
C LEU A 48 23.23 -12.40 -6.18
N GLU A 49 23.75 -12.86 -5.05
CA GLU A 49 25.18 -13.10 -4.88
C GLU A 49 25.72 -14.05 -5.97
N PRO A 50 26.87 -13.77 -6.61
CA PRO A 50 27.37 -14.57 -7.73
C PRO A 50 27.57 -16.06 -7.44
N ARG A 51 27.81 -16.42 -6.17
CA ARG A 51 27.91 -17.81 -5.74
C ARG A 51 26.55 -18.50 -5.71
N LEU A 52 25.53 -17.79 -5.25
CA LEU A 52 24.15 -18.28 -5.21
C LEU A 52 23.61 -18.51 -6.63
N LYS A 53 23.81 -17.56 -7.55
CA LYS A 53 23.43 -17.74 -8.97
C LYS A 53 24.00 -19.02 -9.56
N ARG A 54 25.32 -19.25 -9.37
CA ARG A 54 26.00 -20.45 -9.86
C ARG A 54 25.44 -21.74 -9.26
N ARG A 55 25.08 -21.74 -7.97
CA ARG A 55 24.45 -22.89 -7.32
C ARG A 55 23.08 -23.19 -7.91
N ILE A 56 22.24 -22.17 -8.10
CA ILE A 56 20.91 -22.32 -8.73
C ILE A 56 21.05 -22.91 -10.13
N ILE A 57 21.90 -22.32 -10.97
CA ILE A 57 22.11 -22.77 -12.36
C ILE A 57 22.62 -24.22 -12.37
N SER A 58 23.61 -24.54 -11.54
CA SER A 58 24.14 -25.90 -11.46
C SER A 58 23.10 -26.92 -11.02
N ALA A 59 22.30 -26.60 -10.00
CA ALA A 59 21.26 -27.48 -9.47
C ALA A 59 20.11 -27.66 -10.49
N HIS A 60 19.78 -26.60 -11.22
CA HIS A 60 18.78 -26.62 -12.29
C HIS A 60 19.21 -27.50 -13.46
N GLN A 61 20.37 -27.21 -14.07
CA GLN A 61 20.88 -27.95 -15.23
C GLN A 61 21.17 -29.42 -14.91
N GLY A 62 21.63 -29.70 -13.69
CA GLY A 62 21.83 -31.07 -13.20
C GLY A 62 20.54 -31.78 -12.76
N ARG A 63 19.37 -31.13 -12.88
CA ARG A 63 18.06 -31.61 -12.41
C ARG A 63 18.08 -32.17 -10.98
N ARG A 64 18.81 -31.49 -10.08
CA ARG A 64 18.95 -31.86 -8.68
C ARG A 64 17.82 -31.23 -7.86
N THR A 65 16.64 -31.85 -7.90
CA THR A 65 15.38 -31.31 -7.34
C THR A 65 15.50 -30.89 -5.90
N THR A 66 16.00 -31.78 -5.02
CA THR A 66 16.09 -31.49 -3.58
C THR A 66 16.97 -30.27 -3.33
N GLU A 67 18.16 -30.23 -3.94
CA GLU A 67 19.09 -29.09 -3.80
C GLU A 67 18.48 -27.79 -4.34
N LEU A 68 17.85 -27.83 -5.52
CA LEU A 68 17.24 -26.64 -6.12
C LEU A 68 16.13 -26.08 -5.21
N ILE A 69 15.26 -26.94 -4.68
CA ILE A 69 14.18 -26.52 -3.80
C ILE A 69 14.72 -25.98 -2.47
N GLU A 70 15.73 -26.60 -1.86
CA GLU A 70 16.38 -26.12 -0.64
C GLU A 70 17.02 -24.74 -0.84
N ILE A 71 17.65 -24.49 -2.00
CA ILE A 71 18.17 -23.16 -2.34
C ILE A 71 17.02 -22.15 -2.40
N LEU A 72 15.94 -22.46 -3.13
CA LEU A 72 14.79 -21.57 -3.28
C LEU A 72 14.01 -21.34 -1.98
N GLN A 73 14.13 -22.23 -0.99
CA GLN A 73 13.57 -22.01 0.34
C GLN A 73 14.23 -20.84 1.07
N GLY A 74 15.54 -20.65 0.88
CA GLY A 74 16.31 -19.58 1.49
C GLY A 74 16.11 -18.20 0.85
N GLU A 75 15.58 -18.16 -0.37
CA GLU A 75 15.34 -16.90 -1.08
C GLU A 75 14.10 -16.18 -0.56
N VAL A 76 14.00 -14.87 -0.77
CA VAL A 76 12.77 -14.12 -0.43
C VAL A 76 11.66 -14.44 -1.43
N LYS A 77 12.00 -14.49 -2.72
CA LYS A 77 11.07 -14.73 -3.82
C LYS A 77 11.01 -16.20 -4.20
N PHE A 78 9.98 -16.55 -4.95
CA PHE A 78 9.92 -17.79 -5.71
C PHE A 78 9.94 -17.42 -7.20
N PRO A 79 10.54 -18.22 -8.09
CA PRO A 79 10.71 -17.84 -9.50
C PRO A 79 9.41 -17.63 -10.29
N TYR A 80 8.26 -18.01 -9.73
CA TYR A 80 6.94 -17.75 -10.30
C TYR A 80 5.89 -17.66 -9.17
N ASP A 81 4.65 -17.26 -9.49
CA ASP A 81 3.54 -17.23 -8.54
C ASP A 81 3.06 -18.67 -8.23
N GLU A 82 3.86 -19.43 -7.49
CA GLU A 82 3.57 -20.80 -7.04
C GLU A 82 2.62 -20.80 -5.83
N PRO A 83 1.40 -21.36 -5.94
CA PRO A 83 0.42 -21.36 -4.85
C PRO A 83 0.90 -22.00 -3.54
N LEU A 84 1.82 -22.96 -3.61
CA LEU A 84 2.35 -23.66 -2.44
C LEU A 84 3.68 -23.09 -1.92
N ALA A 85 4.21 -22.01 -2.51
CA ALA A 85 5.53 -21.47 -2.17
C ALA A 85 5.65 -21.13 -0.68
N PHE A 86 4.62 -20.51 -0.09
CA PHE A 86 4.63 -20.20 1.34
C PHE A 86 4.79 -21.46 2.20
N MET A 87 3.98 -22.50 1.94
CA MET A 87 4.02 -23.74 2.71
C MET A 87 5.37 -24.44 2.56
N ILE A 88 5.88 -24.51 1.34
CA ILE A 88 7.18 -25.12 1.06
C ILE A 88 8.30 -24.41 1.81
N LYS A 89 8.24 -23.09 1.94
CA LYS A 89 9.29 -22.28 2.56
C LYS A 89 9.20 -22.22 4.08
N GLN A 90 7.99 -22.31 4.65
CA GLN A 90 7.74 -21.94 6.05
C GLN A 90 7.18 -23.07 6.91
N VAL A 91 6.71 -24.18 6.32
CA VAL A 91 6.03 -25.26 7.05
C VAL A 91 6.91 -26.51 7.15
N LEU A 92 7.10 -27.00 8.38
CA LEU A 92 7.85 -28.22 8.66
C LEU A 92 7.27 -29.44 7.91
N TYR A 93 8.15 -30.35 7.47
CA TYR A 93 7.82 -31.59 6.78
C TYR A 93 7.09 -31.45 5.42
N CYS A 94 6.85 -30.22 4.92
CA CYS A 94 6.15 -30.03 3.65
C CYS A 94 6.85 -30.69 2.45
N LEU A 95 8.19 -30.65 2.40
CA LEU A 95 8.96 -31.30 1.35
C LEU A 95 8.83 -32.83 1.40
N GLU A 96 9.08 -33.41 2.57
CA GLU A 96 9.13 -34.87 2.77
C GLU A 96 7.78 -35.55 2.56
N LYS A 97 6.70 -34.92 3.04
CA LYS A 97 5.37 -35.52 3.03
C LYS A 97 4.63 -35.34 1.70
N ASN A 98 5.10 -34.47 0.81
CA ASN A 98 4.39 -34.12 -0.43
C ASN A 98 5.23 -34.32 -1.70
N PRO A 99 5.86 -35.48 -1.93
CA PRO A 99 6.80 -35.68 -3.03
C PRO A 99 6.19 -35.44 -4.42
N LYS A 100 4.89 -35.74 -4.60
CA LYS A 100 4.17 -35.46 -5.86
C LYS A 100 4.08 -33.96 -6.16
N GLN A 101 3.86 -33.12 -5.14
CA GLN A 101 3.81 -31.68 -5.32
C GLN A 101 5.20 -31.10 -5.56
N ILE A 102 6.22 -31.61 -4.86
CA ILE A 102 7.61 -31.21 -5.10
C ILE A 102 8.02 -31.54 -6.53
N GLN A 103 7.67 -32.71 -7.04
CA GLN A 103 7.95 -33.06 -8.43
C GLN A 103 7.19 -32.18 -9.43
N ARG A 104 5.92 -31.84 -9.18
CA ARG A 104 5.17 -30.88 -10.03
C ARG A 104 5.89 -29.54 -10.12
N ILE A 105 6.33 -29.02 -8.98
CA ILE A 105 7.03 -27.73 -8.89
C ILE A 105 8.39 -27.80 -9.58
N ALA A 106 9.16 -28.87 -9.35
CA ALA A 106 10.43 -29.10 -10.02
C ALA A 106 10.26 -29.16 -11.54
N ASN A 107 9.21 -29.83 -12.03
CA ASN A 107 8.91 -29.87 -13.47
C ASN A 107 8.63 -28.47 -14.04
N THR A 108 7.88 -27.63 -13.31
CA THR A 108 7.68 -26.23 -13.71
C THR A 108 9.00 -25.46 -13.73
N LEU A 109 9.85 -25.63 -12.71
CA LEU A 109 11.17 -25.00 -12.64
C LEU A 109 12.07 -25.43 -13.81
N TYR A 110 12.05 -26.72 -14.17
CA TYR A 110 12.83 -27.27 -15.28
C TYR A 110 12.26 -26.97 -16.66
N ALA A 111 11.03 -26.47 -16.74
CA ALA A 111 10.44 -26.02 -18.00
C ALA A 111 10.92 -24.62 -18.40
N MET A 112 11.44 -23.84 -17.44
CA MET A 112 12.11 -22.55 -17.66
C MET A 112 13.62 -22.76 -17.81
N GLU A 113 14.29 -21.83 -18.50
CA GLU A 113 15.75 -21.81 -18.56
C GLU A 113 16.36 -21.40 -17.22
N ALA A 114 17.57 -21.88 -16.89
CA ALA A 114 18.21 -21.56 -15.61
C ALA A 114 18.40 -20.05 -15.40
N GLU A 115 18.71 -19.33 -16.48
CA GLU A 115 18.84 -17.87 -16.51
C GLU A 115 17.49 -17.17 -16.28
N GLU A 116 16.39 -17.73 -16.76
CA GLU A 116 15.04 -17.21 -16.54
C GLU A 116 14.66 -17.28 -15.05
N LEU A 117 15.03 -18.37 -14.36
CA LEU A 117 14.85 -18.47 -12.90
C LEU A 117 15.58 -17.34 -12.17
N ILE A 118 16.81 -17.04 -12.57
CA ILE A 118 17.60 -15.94 -11.98
C ILE A 118 16.90 -14.60 -12.22
N ILE A 119 16.45 -14.33 -13.45
CA ILE A 119 15.73 -13.09 -13.77
C ILE A 119 14.50 -12.92 -12.88
N HIS A 120 13.72 -13.98 -12.67
CA HIS A 120 12.54 -13.90 -11.81
C HIS A 120 12.88 -13.68 -10.34
N LEU A 121 13.93 -14.32 -9.82
CA LEU A 121 14.40 -14.12 -8.45
C LEU A 121 14.94 -12.71 -8.23
N GLU A 122 15.63 -12.15 -9.23
CA GLU A 122 16.23 -10.81 -9.20
C GLU A 122 15.24 -9.70 -9.53
N SER A 123 14.03 -10.03 -10.02
CA SER A 123 13.01 -9.04 -10.34
C SER A 123 12.85 -8.04 -9.19
N ALA A 124 12.46 -6.80 -9.50
CA ALA A 124 12.22 -5.82 -8.44
C ALA A 124 10.99 -6.21 -7.58
N PRO A 125 10.87 -5.73 -6.34
CA PRO A 125 9.67 -5.95 -5.53
C PRO A 125 8.41 -5.47 -6.28
N LYS A 126 7.27 -6.16 -6.10
CA LYS A 126 6.00 -5.77 -6.75
C LYS A 126 5.69 -4.32 -6.39
N LEU A 127 5.31 -3.48 -7.36
CA LEU A 127 5.12 -2.03 -7.15
C LEU A 127 4.17 -1.73 -5.98
N ASN A 128 3.09 -2.51 -5.83
CA ASN A 128 2.13 -2.36 -4.73
C ASN A 128 2.74 -2.54 -3.33
N THR A 129 3.85 -3.25 -3.17
CA THR A 129 4.55 -3.36 -1.87
C THR A 129 5.47 -2.17 -1.59
N GLN A 130 5.74 -1.33 -2.60
CA GLN A 130 6.61 -0.16 -2.50
C GLN A 130 5.85 1.14 -2.19
N MET A 131 4.54 1.20 -2.50
CA MET A 131 3.73 2.42 -2.34
C MET A 131 3.68 2.95 -0.89
N GLY A 132 3.57 2.07 0.11
CA GLY A 132 3.59 2.46 1.53
C GLY A 132 4.91 3.12 1.98
N PRO A 133 6.08 2.49 1.69
CA PRO A 133 7.38 3.12 1.88
C PRO A 133 7.55 4.46 1.16
N MET A 134 7.04 4.60 -0.07
CA MET A 134 7.09 5.86 -0.83
C MET A 134 6.30 6.97 -0.14
N PHE A 135 5.06 6.69 0.29
CA PHE A 135 4.25 7.64 1.05
C PHE A 135 4.95 8.10 2.35
N THR A 136 5.51 7.16 3.12
CA THR A 136 6.29 7.46 4.34
C THR A 136 7.49 8.37 4.03
N THR A 137 8.19 8.12 2.91
CA THR A 137 9.33 8.93 2.47
C THR A 137 8.90 10.32 2.05
N TRP A 138 7.78 10.44 1.34
CA TRP A 138 7.18 11.71 0.97
C TRP A 138 6.78 12.55 2.19
N LEU A 139 6.17 11.94 3.21
CA LEU A 139 5.85 12.64 4.47
C LEU A 139 7.11 13.22 5.14
N ARG A 140 8.19 12.43 5.21
CA ARG A 140 9.48 12.86 5.77
C ARG A 140 10.10 14.06 5.04
N LYS A 141 9.86 14.16 3.73
CA LYS A 141 10.42 15.23 2.89
C LYS A 141 9.61 16.52 3.00
N ASN A 142 8.29 16.44 3.20
CA ASN A 142 7.39 17.57 3.05
C ASN A 142 6.85 18.14 4.36
N PHE A 143 7.03 17.43 5.49
CA PHE A 143 6.52 17.86 6.79
C PHE A 143 7.60 17.86 7.86
N ASN A 144 7.39 18.64 8.91
CA ASN A 144 8.26 18.65 10.08
C ASN A 144 7.97 17.44 10.95
N LEU A 145 8.99 16.61 11.16
CA LEU A 145 8.89 15.38 11.93
C LEU A 145 9.43 15.58 13.34
N LEU A 146 8.67 15.13 14.34
CA LEU A 146 9.04 15.21 15.75
C LEU A 146 9.01 13.82 16.40
N ASN A 147 9.92 13.58 17.34
CA ASN A 147 9.83 12.40 18.20
C ASN A 147 8.59 12.50 19.11
N SER A 148 8.22 11.40 19.78
CA SER A 148 7.01 11.34 20.61
C SER A 148 6.90 12.43 21.67
N LYS A 149 8.01 12.82 22.30
CA LYS A 149 8.03 13.85 23.35
C LYS A 149 7.77 15.23 22.77
N ASP A 150 8.58 15.64 21.78
CA ASP A 150 8.47 16.97 21.18
C ASP A 150 7.12 17.11 20.44
N PHE A 151 6.63 16.02 19.85
CA PHE A 151 5.31 15.97 19.21
C PHE A 151 4.17 16.21 20.21
N GLU A 152 4.22 15.58 21.39
CA GLU A 152 3.24 15.79 22.46
C GLU A 152 3.26 17.23 22.97
N GLU A 153 4.44 17.81 23.15
CA GLU A 153 4.66 19.17 23.68
C GLU A 153 4.39 20.29 22.65
N SER A 154 4.40 19.98 21.34
CA SER A 154 4.16 20.97 20.28
C SER A 154 2.75 21.58 20.36
N SER A 155 2.62 22.89 20.14
CA SER A 155 1.36 23.62 20.33
C SER A 155 0.94 24.50 19.14
N ALA A 156 1.85 24.77 18.21
CA ALA A 156 1.59 25.62 17.05
C ALA A 156 2.31 25.09 15.79
N GLY A 157 1.56 24.94 14.70
CA GLY A 157 2.08 24.43 13.42
C GLY A 157 1.62 23.01 13.10
N ILE A 158 2.18 22.46 12.01
CA ILE A 158 1.88 21.10 11.51
C ILE A 158 3.10 20.21 11.76
N PHE A 159 2.89 19.13 12.50
CA PHE A 159 3.93 18.15 12.79
C PHE A 159 3.45 16.73 12.50
N ILE A 160 4.39 15.86 12.16
CA ILE A 160 4.17 14.41 11.99
C ILE A 160 5.01 13.65 13.01
N LEU A 161 4.42 12.62 13.62
CA LEU A 161 5.12 11.77 14.56
C LEU A 161 6.16 10.90 13.85
N SER A 162 7.41 11.06 14.26
CA SER A 162 8.57 10.27 13.84
C SER A 162 8.93 9.25 14.91
N SER A 163 8.34 8.07 14.80
CA SER A 163 8.54 6.96 15.73
C SER A 163 8.71 5.62 15.01
N SER A 164 8.96 4.54 15.74
CA SER A 164 8.86 3.17 15.22
C SER A 164 7.40 2.70 15.07
N GLU A 165 7.17 1.51 14.51
CA GLU A 165 5.83 0.89 14.47
C GLU A 165 5.25 0.72 15.88
N THR A 166 6.04 0.12 16.78
CA THR A 166 5.63 -0.14 18.17
C THR A 166 5.37 1.16 18.93
N GLU A 167 6.32 2.10 18.88
CA GLU A 167 6.21 3.37 19.60
C GLU A 167 5.04 4.22 19.08
N GLY A 168 4.85 4.32 17.76
CA GLY A 168 3.73 5.07 17.19
C GLY A 168 2.37 4.47 17.53
N LYS A 169 2.25 3.14 17.50
CA LYS A 169 1.03 2.44 17.96
C LYS A 169 0.77 2.70 19.44
N ASP A 170 1.80 2.59 20.28
CA ASP A 170 1.68 2.79 21.73
C ASP A 170 1.32 4.24 22.06
N PHE A 171 1.89 5.22 21.36
CA PHE A 171 1.49 6.62 21.48
C PHE A 171 -0.01 6.80 21.18
N VAL A 172 -0.45 6.35 20.01
CA VAL A 172 -1.85 6.51 19.56
C VAL A 172 -2.84 5.77 20.47
N ASN A 173 -2.47 4.64 21.04
CA ASN A 173 -3.33 3.90 21.96
C ASN A 173 -3.33 4.46 23.38
N ASN A 174 -2.15 4.77 23.93
CA ASN A 174 -2.03 5.14 25.33
C ASN A 174 -2.31 6.63 25.56
N LYS A 175 -1.91 7.50 24.62
CA LYS A 175 -2.11 8.96 24.71
C LYS A 175 -3.41 9.40 24.08
N LEU A 176 -3.80 8.78 22.97
CA LEU A 176 -4.96 9.20 22.18
C LEU A 176 -6.17 8.25 22.30
N SER A 177 -6.02 7.12 23.02
CA SER A 177 -7.11 6.15 23.30
C SER A 177 -7.81 5.57 22.06
N GLN A 178 -7.06 5.30 20.99
CA GLN A 178 -7.62 4.92 19.68
C GLN A 178 -7.82 3.41 19.46
N ASN A 179 -7.27 2.54 20.31
CA ASN A 179 -7.41 1.08 20.26
C ASN A 179 -7.09 0.44 18.89
N LEU A 180 -5.99 0.86 18.27
CA LEU A 180 -5.52 0.35 16.99
C LEU A 180 -4.62 -0.89 17.17
N ARG A 181 -4.73 -1.84 16.25
CA ARG A 181 -3.90 -3.06 16.23
C ARG A 181 -2.48 -2.82 15.69
N LYS A 182 -2.33 -1.82 14.85
CA LYS A 182 -1.09 -1.39 14.20
C LYS A 182 -0.99 0.13 14.22
N ARG A 183 0.18 0.66 13.91
CA ARG A 183 0.33 2.10 13.73
C ARG A 183 -0.43 2.55 12.47
N PRO A 184 -1.13 3.71 12.50
CA PRO A 184 -1.70 4.30 11.30
C PRO A 184 -0.59 4.90 10.42
N ASP A 185 -0.82 4.91 9.10
CA ASP A 185 0.16 5.41 8.12
C ASP A 185 0.48 6.91 8.33
N LEU A 186 -0.45 7.68 8.89
CA LEU A 186 -0.28 9.07 9.32
C LEU A 186 -0.62 9.22 10.81
N VAL A 187 0.26 9.93 11.54
CA VAL A 187 -0.03 10.51 12.86
C VAL A 187 0.47 11.95 12.82
N ALA A 188 -0.46 12.89 12.74
CA ALA A 188 -0.19 14.32 12.64
C ALA A 188 -0.80 15.07 13.83
N LYS A 189 -0.20 16.22 14.14
CA LYS A 189 -0.75 17.19 15.08
C LYS A 189 -0.70 18.56 14.41
N VAL A 190 -1.86 19.20 14.35
CA VAL A 190 -1.99 20.58 13.86
C VAL A 190 -2.43 21.43 15.04
N ASN A 191 -1.57 22.31 15.52
CA ASN A 191 -1.74 23.01 16.79
C ASN A 191 -2.05 22.02 17.93
N ASN A 192 -3.30 21.97 18.40
CA ASN A 192 -3.77 21.05 19.45
C ASN A 192 -4.63 19.89 18.93
N THR A 193 -4.89 19.83 17.62
CA THR A 193 -5.74 18.81 16.99
C THR A 193 -4.88 17.64 16.52
N TYR A 194 -5.20 16.44 17.01
CA TYR A 194 -4.58 15.20 16.52
C TYR A 194 -5.36 14.66 15.33
N ILE A 195 -4.62 14.27 14.29
CA ILE A 195 -5.17 13.71 13.06
C ILE A 195 -4.42 12.42 12.76
N ILE A 196 -5.13 11.32 12.56
CA ILE A 196 -4.54 10.03 12.18
C ILE A 196 -5.16 9.55 10.86
N GLY A 197 -4.38 8.85 10.05
CA GLY A 197 -4.82 8.44 8.72
C GLY A 197 -4.30 7.08 8.29
N GLU A 198 -5.09 6.39 7.48
CA GLU A 198 -4.71 5.16 6.77
C GLU A 198 -4.58 5.48 5.28
N ALA A 199 -3.45 5.10 4.68
CA ALA A 199 -3.11 5.43 3.30
C ALA A 199 -3.16 4.19 2.39
N LYS A 200 -3.80 4.30 1.21
CA LYS A 200 -3.88 3.22 0.23
C LYS A 200 -3.78 3.73 -1.21
N TRP A 201 -2.85 3.13 -1.95
CA TRP A 201 -2.82 3.20 -3.41
C TRP A 201 -3.78 2.18 -4.01
N ILE A 202 -4.69 2.63 -4.87
CA ILE A 202 -5.65 1.78 -5.57
C ILE A 202 -5.47 1.95 -7.08
N GLY A 203 -4.71 1.04 -7.70
CA GLY A 203 -4.32 1.18 -9.12
C GLY A 203 -5.34 0.66 -10.14
N ARG A 204 -6.32 -0.16 -9.73
CA ARG A 204 -7.30 -0.78 -10.64
C ARG A 204 -8.58 -1.22 -9.93
N SER A 205 -9.62 -1.50 -10.70
CA SER A 205 -10.86 -2.13 -10.22
C SER A 205 -10.69 -3.59 -9.80
N GLY A 206 -11.44 -4.03 -8.78
CA GLY A 206 -11.70 -5.44 -8.48
C GLY A 206 -10.73 -6.15 -7.52
N GLY A 207 -11.17 -7.33 -7.04
CA GLY A 207 -10.40 -8.23 -6.17
C GLY A 207 -10.07 -7.62 -4.79
N ASN A 208 -8.81 -7.78 -4.35
CA ASN A 208 -8.31 -7.29 -3.06
C ASN A 208 -8.35 -5.76 -2.91
N GLN A 209 -8.52 -4.99 -3.99
CA GLN A 209 -8.58 -3.53 -3.94
C GLN A 209 -9.83 -3.05 -3.18
N ASN A 210 -10.97 -3.74 -3.35
CA ASN A 210 -12.19 -3.43 -2.60
C ASN A 210 -12.04 -3.66 -1.09
N HIS A 211 -11.19 -4.62 -0.69
CA HIS A 211 -10.87 -4.83 0.72
C HIS A 211 -10.05 -3.67 1.26
N GLN A 212 -9.04 -3.22 0.51
CA GLN A 212 -8.19 -2.08 0.90
C GLN A 212 -9.00 -0.79 1.08
N VAL A 213 -9.94 -0.50 0.18
CA VAL A 213 -10.85 0.65 0.33
C VAL A 213 -11.70 0.52 1.60
N ARG A 214 -12.28 -0.67 1.84
CA ARG A 214 -13.09 -0.90 3.04
C ARG A 214 -12.28 -0.75 4.33
N ASP A 215 -11.04 -1.23 4.37
CA ASP A 215 -10.17 -1.07 5.54
C ASP A 215 -9.97 0.41 5.89
N VAL A 216 -9.82 1.28 4.90
CA VAL A 216 -9.71 2.74 5.10
C VAL A 216 -11.03 3.33 5.59
N LEU A 217 -12.17 2.93 5.01
CA LEU A 217 -13.48 3.43 5.43
C LEU A 217 -13.85 2.97 6.84
N ASP A 218 -13.58 1.71 7.19
CA ASP A 218 -13.80 1.18 8.53
C ASP A 218 -12.89 1.89 9.55
N PHE A 219 -11.65 2.19 9.18
CA PHE A 219 -10.75 3.01 10.00
C PHE A 219 -11.34 4.39 10.32
N CYS A 220 -11.87 5.09 9.31
CA CYS A 220 -12.50 6.41 9.47
C CYS A 220 -13.79 6.34 10.29
N LYS A 221 -14.62 5.33 10.03
CA LYS A 221 -15.88 5.08 10.73
C LYS A 221 -15.69 4.87 12.23
N GLU A 222 -14.57 4.29 12.65
CA GLU A 222 -14.21 4.08 14.05
C GLU A 222 -13.68 5.36 14.75
N GLN A 223 -14.15 6.53 14.35
CA GLN A 223 -13.88 7.84 14.97
C GLN A 223 -14.10 7.80 16.50
N ARG A 224 -13.11 8.26 17.28
CA ARG A 224 -13.12 8.22 18.76
C ARG A 224 -12.42 9.43 19.37
N GLY A 225 -13.06 10.04 20.36
CA GLY A 225 -12.50 11.17 21.11
C GLY A 225 -12.21 12.39 20.23
N ALA A 226 -11.29 13.23 20.67
CA ALA A 226 -10.88 14.47 19.99
C ALA A 226 -9.73 14.24 18.98
N VAL A 227 -9.77 13.13 18.24
CA VAL A 227 -8.75 12.73 17.26
C VAL A 227 -9.43 12.51 15.92
N ILE A 228 -9.11 13.29 14.89
CA ILE A 228 -9.75 13.17 13.58
C ILE A 228 -9.14 11.99 12.82
N ARG A 229 -9.99 11.11 12.29
CA ARG A 229 -9.58 9.99 11.44
C ARG A 229 -9.88 10.29 9.97
N ILE A 230 -8.87 10.17 9.13
CA ILE A 230 -8.98 10.42 7.69
C ILE A 230 -8.56 9.20 6.87
N GLY A 231 -9.09 9.12 5.65
CA GLY A 231 -8.60 8.20 4.64
C GLY A 231 -7.73 8.93 3.63
N ILE A 232 -6.60 8.34 3.28
CA ILE A 232 -5.72 8.87 2.24
C ILE A 232 -5.71 7.87 1.10
N ILE A 233 -6.41 8.17 0.01
CA ILE A 233 -6.58 7.24 -1.11
C ILE A 233 -6.09 7.91 -2.37
N ASP A 234 -5.32 7.19 -3.19
CA ASP A 234 -4.82 7.66 -4.46
C ASP A 234 -5.06 6.65 -5.60
N GLY A 235 -5.17 7.19 -6.82
CA GLY A 235 -5.32 6.41 -8.05
C GLY A 235 -6.75 6.27 -8.55
N PHE A 236 -7.11 5.06 -9.00
CA PHE A 236 -8.34 4.73 -9.72
C PHE A 236 -9.66 5.21 -9.06
N PRO A 237 -9.82 5.23 -7.72
CA PRO A 237 -11.07 5.64 -7.10
C PRO A 237 -11.50 7.07 -7.39
N TRP A 238 -10.61 7.96 -7.83
CA TRP A 238 -10.96 9.34 -8.21
C TRP A 238 -11.48 9.47 -9.64
N ALA A 239 -11.29 8.45 -10.48
CA ALA A 239 -11.79 8.49 -11.85
C ALA A 239 -13.33 8.44 -11.88
N ILE A 240 -13.94 9.33 -12.67
CA ILE A 240 -15.39 9.38 -12.87
C ILE A 240 -15.81 8.75 -14.19
N ARG A 241 -15.03 8.93 -15.26
CA ARG A 241 -15.40 8.48 -16.62
C ARG A 241 -14.43 7.47 -17.20
N LYS A 242 -14.97 6.57 -18.02
CA LYS A 242 -14.20 5.73 -18.94
C LYS A 242 -13.90 6.49 -20.23
N LEU A 243 -13.04 5.92 -21.06
CA LEU A 243 -12.69 6.46 -22.39
C LEU A 243 -13.91 6.65 -23.31
N ASN A 244 -14.95 5.83 -23.17
CA ASN A 244 -16.21 5.96 -23.91
C ASN A 244 -17.21 6.95 -23.26
N ASN A 245 -16.73 7.80 -22.34
CA ASN A 245 -17.46 8.81 -21.59
C ASN A 245 -18.53 8.30 -20.61
N SER A 246 -18.70 6.98 -20.46
CA SER A 246 -19.61 6.41 -19.47
C SER A 246 -19.09 6.56 -18.05
N ILE A 247 -20.01 6.76 -17.10
CA ILE A 247 -19.70 6.87 -15.66
C ILE A 247 -19.16 5.53 -15.13
N ILE A 248 -18.13 5.62 -14.29
CA ILE A 248 -17.54 4.49 -13.57
C ILE A 248 -18.39 4.23 -12.33
N ASN A 249 -19.12 3.10 -12.32
CA ASN A 249 -19.88 2.60 -11.17
C ASN A 249 -19.20 1.40 -10.50
N ASP A 250 -17.86 1.38 -10.55
CA ASP A 250 -17.06 0.40 -9.82
C ASP A 250 -17.20 0.63 -8.31
N LYS A 251 -17.18 -0.47 -7.55
CA LYS A 251 -17.41 -0.44 -6.12
C LYS A 251 -16.37 0.40 -5.37
N ALA A 252 -15.10 0.37 -5.77
CA ALA A 252 -14.07 1.18 -5.13
C ALA A 252 -14.34 2.68 -5.32
N ASN A 253 -14.69 3.08 -6.54
CA ASN A 253 -15.03 4.48 -6.87
C ASN A 253 -16.25 4.94 -6.08
N VAL A 254 -17.35 4.20 -6.13
CA VAL A 254 -18.59 4.61 -5.44
C VAL A 254 -18.38 4.71 -3.93
N LEU A 255 -17.72 3.73 -3.31
CA LEU A 255 -17.46 3.75 -1.88
C LEU A 255 -16.56 4.90 -1.42
N VAL A 256 -15.59 5.31 -2.23
CA VAL A 256 -14.70 6.44 -1.91
C VAL A 256 -15.39 7.77 -2.18
N GLN A 257 -16.00 7.91 -3.36
CA GLN A 257 -16.56 9.17 -3.84
C GLN A 257 -17.86 9.55 -3.13
N GLU A 258 -18.65 8.59 -2.65
CA GLU A 258 -19.86 8.86 -1.86
C GLU A 258 -19.60 8.67 -0.35
N SER A 259 -18.33 8.61 0.05
CA SER A 259 -17.96 8.49 1.47
C SER A 259 -18.36 9.76 2.23
N PRO A 260 -19.04 9.65 3.38
CA PRO A 260 -19.31 10.81 4.23
C PRO A 260 -18.06 11.26 5.02
N TYR A 261 -17.01 10.43 5.05
CA TYR A 261 -15.79 10.68 5.79
C TYR A 261 -14.82 11.54 5.00
N ASP A 262 -13.88 12.17 5.69
CA ASP A 262 -12.78 12.89 5.07
C ASP A 262 -11.81 11.90 4.43
N ILE A 263 -12.05 11.64 3.14
CA ILE A 263 -11.15 10.87 2.28
C ILE A 263 -10.51 11.84 1.29
N VAL A 264 -9.18 11.86 1.29
CA VAL A 264 -8.40 12.86 0.58
C VAL A 264 -7.31 12.21 -0.27
N SER A 265 -7.01 12.77 -1.45
CA SER A 265 -5.77 12.43 -2.16
C SER A 265 -4.55 12.90 -1.36
N SER A 266 -3.45 12.15 -1.38
CA SER A 266 -2.20 12.58 -0.73
C SER A 266 -1.73 13.96 -1.18
N LEU A 267 -2.01 14.33 -2.43
CA LEU A 267 -1.65 15.64 -3.00
C LEU A 267 -2.34 16.82 -2.30
N LEU A 268 -3.51 16.59 -1.69
CA LEU A 268 -4.24 17.61 -0.92
C LEU A 268 -3.99 17.50 0.59
N LEU A 269 -3.18 16.55 1.06
CA LEU A 269 -2.97 16.35 2.49
C LEU A 269 -2.41 17.60 3.18
N ASN A 270 -1.52 18.34 2.52
CA ASN A 270 -0.99 19.58 3.09
C ASN A 270 -2.09 20.64 3.27
N ASP A 271 -2.97 20.79 2.28
CA ASP A 271 -4.08 21.74 2.34
C ASP A 271 -5.13 21.30 3.37
N TYR A 272 -5.38 19.99 3.48
CA TYR A 272 -6.18 19.40 4.53
C TYR A 272 -5.63 19.75 5.92
N LEU A 273 -4.35 19.52 6.17
CA LEU A 273 -3.77 19.82 7.48
C LEU A 273 -3.78 21.33 7.76
N LYS A 274 -3.55 22.17 6.75
CA LYS A 274 -3.62 23.63 6.88
C LYS A 274 -5.01 24.16 7.20
N SER A 275 -6.09 23.44 6.89
CA SER A 275 -7.44 23.90 7.25
C SER A 275 -7.71 23.85 8.77
N PHE A 276 -6.80 23.27 9.56
CA PHE A 276 -6.86 23.21 11.03
C PHE A 276 -5.86 24.16 11.71
N LEU A 277 -5.13 24.98 10.94
CA LEU A 277 -4.18 25.96 11.46
C LEU A 277 -4.86 27.17 12.11
#